data_AF-K7F1H7-F1
#
_entry.id   AF-K7F1H7-F1
#
_cell.length_a   1.000
_cell.length_b   1.000
_cell.length_c   1.000
_cell.angle_alpha   90.00
_cell.angle_beta   90.00
_cell.angle_gamma   90.00
#
_symmetry.space_group_name_H-M   'P 1'
#
loop_
_entity.id
_entity.type
_entity.pdbx_description
1 polymer ?
#
loop_
_entity_poly.entity_id
_entity_poly.type
_entity_poly.pdbx_seq_one_letter_code
_entity_poly.pdbx_strand_id
1 'polypeptide(L)' 'MSSTLSPTDYDSLEIQQQYNDINNRWELADGGWDNENSSARLFERSRIKALAGTG' A
#
# COMPACT_ATOMS: atom_id res chain seq x y z
N MET A 1 14.02 18.14 32.65
CA MET A 1 14.42 16.72 32.77
C MET A 1 14.46 16.17 31.35
N SER A 2 15.63 15.86 30.82
CA SER A 2 15.75 15.22 29.50
C SER A 2 15.50 13.73 29.72
N SER A 3 14.34 13.23 29.31
CA SER A 3 14.08 11.80 29.30
C SER A 3 14.89 11.21 28.15
N THR A 4 16.10 10.76 28.46
CA THR A 4 16.90 9.94 27.54
C THR A 4 16.15 8.63 27.40
N LEU A 5 15.53 8.41 26.23
CA LEU A 5 14.93 7.12 25.89
C LEU A 5 16.01 6.05 26.06
N SER A 6 15.66 4.98 26.77
CA SER A 6 16.56 3.85 26.89
C SER A 6 16.68 3.17 25.51
N PRO A 7 17.79 2.47 25.22
CA PRO A 7 17.93 1.73 23.97
C PRO A 7 16.73 0.82 23.66
N THR A 8 16.13 0.22 24.68
CA THR A 8 14.93 -0.64 24.56
C THR A 8 13.66 0.13 24.19
N ASP A 9 13.55 1.40 24.59
CA ASP A 9 12.42 2.25 24.20
C ASP A 9 12.47 2.55 22.70
N TYR A 10 13.68 2.74 22.13
CA TYR A 10 13.85 2.94 20.69
C TYR A 10 13.38 1.73 19.89
N ASP A 11 13.78 0.52 20.30
CA ASP A 11 13.32 -0.73 19.67
C ASP A 11 11.79 -0.84 19.73
N SER A 12 11.20 -0.48 20.88
CA SER A 12 9.75 -0.53 21.08
C SER A 12 9.00 0.46 20.19
N LEU A 13 9.54 1.67 19.99
CA LEU A 13 8.98 2.69 19.10
C LEU A 13 9.12 2.30 17.62
N GLU A 14 10.24 1.71 17.22
CA GLU A 14 10.47 1.24 15.85
C GLU A 14 9.47 0.15 15.48
N ILE A 15 9.28 -0.82 16.38
CA ILE A 15 8.29 -1.90 16.20
C ILE A 15 6.87 -1.33 16.10
N GLN A 16 6.50 -0.37 16.95
CA GLN A 16 5.18 0.29 16.85
C GLN A 16 4.97 1.03 15.53
N GLN A 17 6.01 1.70 15.00
CA GLN A 17 5.93 2.38 13.72
C GLN A 17 5.71 1.39 12.57
N GLN A 18 6.48 0.29 12.54
CA GLN A 18 6.29 -0.75 11.53
C GLN A 18 4.88 -1.35 11.55
N TYR A 19 4.33 -1.64 12.73
CA TYR A 19 2.96 -2.16 12.83
C TYR A 19 1.91 -1.15 12.38
N ASN A 20 2.08 0.14 12.70
CA ASN A 20 1.21 1.20 12.20
C ASN A 20 1.23 1.27 10.68
N ASP A 21 2.40 1.24 10.05
CA ASP A 21 2.54 1.28 8.59
C ASP A 21 1.86 0.07 7.92
N ILE A 22 2.06 -1.13 8.48
CA ILE A 22 1.46 -2.37 7.98
C ILE A 22 -0.08 -2.35 8.12
N ASN A 23 -0.59 -1.89 9.25
CA ASN A 23 -2.04 -1.83 9.50
C ASN A 23 -2.71 -0.81 8.58
N ASN A 24 -2.10 0.36 8.41
CA ASN A 24 -2.64 1.41 7.55
C ASN A 24 -2.54 1.09 6.06
N ARG A 25 -1.67 0.14 5.65
CA ARG A 25 -1.52 -0.29 4.25
C ARG A 25 -2.83 -0.81 3.63
N TRP A 26 -3.66 -1.47 4.44
CA TRP A 26 -4.94 -2.03 3.99
C TRP A 26 -6.10 -1.03 4.13
N GLU A 27 -6.04 -0.10 5.09
CA GLU A 27 -7.04 0.98 5.24
C GLU A 27 -6.93 2.02 4.10
N LEU A 28 -5.73 2.22 3.54
CA LEU A 28 -5.51 3.05 2.35
C LEU A 28 -5.98 2.39 1.03
N ALA A 29 -6.57 1.19 1.09
CA ALA A 29 -6.90 0.41 -0.10
C ALA A 29 -7.97 1.05 -1.00
N ASP A 30 -8.71 2.03 -0.49
CA ASP A 30 -9.79 2.70 -1.22
C ASP A 30 -9.29 3.60 -2.38
N GLY A 31 -8.02 4.01 -2.40
CA GLY A 31 -7.49 4.94 -3.42
C GLY A 31 -6.30 4.46 -4.27
N GLY A 32 -5.60 3.40 -3.86
CA GLY A 32 -4.32 3.00 -4.49
C GLY A 32 -4.36 1.73 -5.34
N TRP A 33 -5.25 0.79 -5.00
CA TRP A 33 -5.35 -0.51 -5.69
C TRP A 33 -6.18 -0.41 -6.98
N ASP A 34 -7.18 0.49 -6.99
CA ASP A 34 -7.96 0.87 -8.18
C ASP A 34 -7.25 1.98 -8.99
N ASN A 35 -5.92 2.01 -9.00
CA ASN A 35 -5.20 2.96 -9.85
C ASN A 35 -5.46 2.64 -11.33
N GLU A 36 -6.16 3.54 -12.02
CA GLU A 36 -6.49 3.44 -13.45
C GLU A 36 -5.25 3.23 -14.34
N ASN A 37 -4.10 3.72 -13.90
CA ASN A 37 -2.81 3.63 -14.60
C ASN A 37 -1.93 2.44 -14.15
N SER A 38 -2.42 1.55 -13.28
CA SER A 38 -1.68 0.34 -12.94
C SER A 38 -1.47 -0.55 -14.17
N SER A 39 -0.28 -1.15 -14.30
CA SER A 39 0.07 -2.04 -15.42
C SER A 39 -0.91 -3.22 -15.54
N ALA A 40 -1.39 -3.76 -14.41
CA ALA A 40 -2.38 -4.83 -14.38
C ALA A 40 -3.71 -4.40 -15.02
N ARG A 41 -4.13 -3.15 -14.78
CA ARG A 41 -5.38 -2.61 -15.33
C ARG A 41 -5.26 -2.26 -16.80
N LEU A 42 -4.10 -1.73 -17.23
CA LEU A 42 -3.83 -1.49 -18.65
C LEU A 42 -3.82 -2.79 -19.47
N PHE A 43 -3.28 -3.87 -18.90
CA PHE A 43 -3.33 -5.19 -19.50
C PHE A 43 -4.78 -5.68 -19.67
N GLU A 44 -5.59 -5.63 -18.61
CA GLU A 44 -6.99 -6.09 -18.66
C GLU A 44 -7.82 -5.25 -19.64
N ARG A 45 -7.63 -3.92 -19.66
CA ARG A 45 -8.28 -3.05 -20.67
C ARG A 45 -7.88 -3.41 -22.10
N SER A 46 -6.60 -3.70 -22.33
CA SER A 46 -6.12 -4.13 -23.65
C SER A 46 -6.73 -5.46 -24.07
N ARG A 47 -6.86 -6.40 -23.12
CA ARG A 47 -7.52 -7.70 -23.32
C ARG A 47 -8.99 -7.55 -23.66
N ILE A 48 -9.76 -6.77 -22.88
CA ILE A 48 -11.18 -6.50 -23.13
C ILE A 48 -11.36 -5.86 -24.52
N LYS A 49 -10.53 -4.87 -24.86
CA LYS A 49 -10.59 -4.20 -26.17
C LYS A 49 -10.36 -5.16 -27.34
N ALA A 50 -9.41 -6.09 -27.20
CA ALA A 50 -9.16 -7.11 -28.21
C ALA A 50 -10.33 -8.10 -28.35
N LEU A 51 -10.97 -8.48 -27.25
CA LEU A 51 -12.13 -9.40 -27.25
C LEU A 51 -13.44 -8.75 -27.72
N ALA A 52 -13.61 -7.45 -27.50
CA ALA A 52 -14.81 -6.71 -27.89
C ALA A 52 -14.77 -6.23 -29.36
N GLY A 53 -13.57 -6.06 -29.93
CA GLY A 53 -13.38 -5.66 -31.33
C GLY A 53 -13.46 -6.81 -32.35
N THR A 54 -13.74 -8.04 -31.91
CA THR A 54 -13.84 -9.23 -32.76
C THR A 54 -15.28 -9.55 -33.19
N GLY A 55 -16.20 -8.58 -33.13
CA GLY A 55 -17.61 -8.71 -33.53
C GLY A 55 -17.97 -7.82 -34.70
#